data_AF-A0AAE1H6Y9-F1
#
_entry.id   AF-A0AAE1H6Y9-F1
#
_cell.length_a   1.000
_cell.length_b   1.000
_cell.length_c   1.000
_cell.angle_alpha   90.00
_cell.angle_beta   90.00
_cell.angle_gamma   90.00
#
_symmetry.space_group_name_H-M   'P 1'
#
loop_
_entity.id
_entity.type
_entity.pdbx_description
1 polymer ?
#
loop_
_entity_poly.entity_id
_entity_poly.type
_entity_poly.pdbx_seq_one_letter_code
_entity_poly.pdbx_strand_id
1 'polypeptide(L)'
;MRNLAIGIGIQNFPEGLAVSVPLHAAGFSVGRSLWYGQLSGLVEPVAGVLGAAFVSVVEPALPYALAFAAGAMIFVVVDDLIPEANTRLVQNAIRVRCEI
;
A
#
# COMPACT_ATOMS: atom_id res chain seq x y z
N MET A 1 -12.23 -15.10 -10.77
CA MET A 1 -10.79 -14.75 -10.73
C MET A 1 -10.38 -13.64 -11.71
N ARG A 2 -10.86 -13.61 -12.97
CA ARG A 2 -10.49 -12.56 -13.95
C ARG A 2 -10.66 -11.12 -13.46
N ASN A 3 -11.78 -10.80 -12.79
CA ASN A 3 -12.02 -9.44 -12.30
C ASN A 3 -11.20 -9.08 -11.06
N LEU A 4 -10.80 -10.07 -10.26
CA LEU A 4 -10.02 -9.86 -9.04
C LEU A 4 -8.56 -9.52 -9.38
N ALA A 5 -7.96 -10.26 -10.32
CA ALA A 5 -6.60 -9.99 -10.77
C ALA A 5 -6.47 -8.61 -11.44
N ILE A 6 -7.48 -8.20 -12.22
CA ILE A 6 -7.54 -6.85 -12.80
C ILE A 6 -7.73 -5.80 -11.68
N GLY A 7 -8.59 -6.07 -10.69
CA GLY A 7 -8.79 -5.17 -9.55
C GLY A 7 -7.52 -4.95 -8.71
N ILE A 8 -6.80 -6.03 -8.39
CA ILE A 8 -5.53 -5.97 -7.66
C ILE A 8 -4.47 -5.22 -8.48
N GLY A 9 -4.37 -5.50 -9.78
CA GLY A 9 -3.42 -4.79 -10.66
C GLY A 9 -3.69 -3.29 -10.74
N ILE A 10 -4.95 -2.86 -10.67
CA ILE A 10 -5.32 -1.44 -10.72
C ILE A 10 -5.00 -0.72 -9.40
N GLN A 11 -5.18 -1.34 -8.24
CA GLN A 11 -4.82 -0.73 -6.93
C GLN A 11 -3.30 -0.70 -6.67
N ASN A 12 -2.56 -1.65 -7.23
CA ASN A 12 -1.10 -1.73 -7.13
C ASN A 12 -0.39 -0.55 -7.79
N PHE A 13 -1.00 0.06 -8.80
CA PHE A 13 -0.45 1.23 -9.46
C PHE A 13 -0.43 2.47 -8.53
N PRO A 14 -1.55 2.85 -7.88
CA PRO A 14 -1.57 3.81 -6.78
C PRO A 14 -0.58 3.48 -5.64
N GLU A 15 -0.48 2.22 -5.22
CA GLU A 15 0.42 1.79 -4.13
C GLU A 15 1.90 1.94 -4.52
N GLY A 16 2.29 1.55 -5.74
CA GLY A 16 3.64 1.75 -6.27
C GLY A 16 4.01 3.23 -6.41
N LEU A 17 3.03 4.10 -6.71
CA LEU A 17 3.20 5.56 -6.70
C LEU A 17 3.32 6.11 -5.27
N ALA A 18 2.54 5.59 -4.33
CA ALA A 18 2.58 5.99 -2.93
C ALA A 18 3.95 5.69 -2.27
N VAL A 19 4.68 4.67 -2.73
CA VAL A 19 6.04 4.38 -2.28
C VAL A 19 7.09 5.22 -3.01
N SER A 20 6.90 5.49 -4.31
CA SER A 20 7.91 6.19 -5.12
C SER A 20 7.93 7.71 -4.93
N VAL A 21 6.79 8.34 -4.61
CA VAL A 21 6.69 9.77 -4.29
C VAL A 21 7.51 10.16 -3.05
N PRO A 22 7.39 9.51 -1.89
CA PRO A 22 8.22 9.80 -0.72
C PRO A 22 9.69 9.44 -0.95
N LEU A 23 10.01 8.39 -1.72
CA LEU A 23 11.39 8.08 -2.09
C LEU A 23 12.04 9.20 -2.91
N HIS A 24 11.29 9.81 -3.83
CA HIS A 24 11.76 10.98 -4.56
C HIS A 24 11.92 12.21 -3.64
N ALA A 25 10.97 12.42 -2.72
CA ALA A 25 11.07 13.48 -1.70
C ALA A 25 12.28 13.28 -0.77
N ALA A 26 12.73 12.04 -0.56
CA ALA A 26 13.94 11.69 0.19
C ALA A 26 15.26 11.91 -0.62
N GLY A 27 15.19 12.44 -1.85
CA GLY A 27 16.35 12.84 -2.65
C GLY A 27 16.78 11.85 -3.73
N PHE A 28 16.03 10.76 -3.97
CA PHE A 28 16.30 9.84 -5.08
C PHE A 28 15.85 10.44 -6.42
N SER A 29 16.56 10.11 -7.50
CA SER A 29 16.15 10.52 -8.86
C SER A 29 14.82 9.87 -9.24
N VAL A 30 13.99 10.58 -10.01
CA VAL A 30 12.64 10.12 -10.43
C VAL A 30 12.68 8.69 -11.00
N GLY A 31 13.68 8.38 -11.82
CA GLY A 31 13.87 7.04 -12.36
C GLY A 31 14.13 5.97 -11.30
N ARG A 32 15.01 6.23 -10.32
CA ARG A 32 15.27 5.28 -9.22
C ARG A 32 14.05 5.11 -8.32
N SER A 33 13.36 6.19 -7.98
CA SER A 33 12.14 6.13 -7.17
C SER A 33 11.05 5.29 -7.84
N LEU A 34 10.84 5.47 -9.15
CA LEU A 34 9.90 4.65 -9.92
C LEU A 34 10.35 3.18 -10.03
N TRP A 35 11.66 2.92 -10.17
CA TRP A 35 12.19 1.55 -10.17
C TRP A 35 11.94 0.84 -8.84
N TYR A 36 12.19 1.50 -7.72
CA TYR A 36 11.89 0.95 -6.40
C TYR A 36 10.39 0.78 -6.16
N GLY A 37 9.55 1.70 -6.65
CA GLY A 37 8.09 1.56 -6.59
C GLY A 37 7.58 0.33 -7.35
N GLN A 38 8.11 0.07 -8.55
CA GLN A 38 7.77 -1.12 -9.33
C GLN A 38 8.29 -2.41 -8.68
N LEU A 39 9.51 -2.40 -8.14
CA LEU A 39 10.05 -3.56 -7.40
C LEU A 39 9.23 -3.89 -6.15
N SER A 40 8.74 -2.86 -5.45
CA SER A 40 7.80 -3.01 -4.34
C SER A 40 6.48 -3.64 -4.79
N GLY A 41 5.92 -3.19 -5.93
CA GLY A 41 4.70 -3.76 -6.50
C GLY A 41 4.85 -5.21 -7.00
N LEU A 42 6.05 -5.64 -7.41
CA LEU A 42 6.31 -7.02 -7.82
C LEU A 42 6.31 -8.02 -6.66
N VAL A 43 6.44 -7.57 -5.42
CA VAL A 43 6.40 -8.45 -4.24
C VAL A 43 5.04 -9.13 -4.10
N GLU A 44 3.94 -8.44 -4.39
CA GLU A 44 2.59 -8.99 -4.25
C GLU A 44 2.29 -10.19 -5.17
N PRO A 45 2.50 -10.13 -6.50
CA PRO A 45 2.27 -11.29 -7.35
C PRO A 45 3.23 -12.44 -7.03
N VAL A 46 4.47 -12.15 -6.65
CA VAL A 46 5.44 -13.19 -6.26
C VAL A 46 4.99 -13.90 -4.97
N ALA A 47 4.62 -13.13 -3.94
CA ALA A 47 4.09 -13.67 -2.70
C ALA A 47 2.75 -14.41 -2.92
N GLY A 48 1.90 -13.93 -3.82
CA GLY A 48 0.65 -14.58 -4.19
C GLY A 48 0.86 -15.94 -4.87
N VAL A 49 1.82 -16.03 -5.79
CA VAL A 49 2.18 -17.31 -6.45
C VAL A 49 2.80 -18.28 -5.45
N LEU A 50 3.71 -17.82 -4.58
CA LEU A 50 4.29 -18.66 -3.52
C LEU A 50 3.21 -19.11 -2.52
N GLY A 51 2.34 -18.21 -2.09
CA GLY A 51 1.21 -18.52 -1.22
C GLY A 51 0.30 -19.57 -1.84
N ALA A 52 -0.03 -19.43 -3.12
CA ALA A 52 -0.83 -20.42 -3.86
C ALA A 52 -0.12 -21.78 -4.00
N ALA A 53 1.21 -21.81 -4.13
CA ALA A 53 1.97 -23.05 -4.22
C ALA A 53 2.03 -23.81 -2.88
N PHE A 54 2.08 -23.09 -1.75
CA PHE A 54 2.21 -23.68 -0.42
C PHE A 54 0.88 -23.76 0.35
N VAL A 55 -0.22 -23.22 -0.17
CA VAL A 55 -1.51 -23.10 0.53
C VAL A 55 -2.00 -24.43 1.11
N SER A 56 -1.79 -25.55 0.41
CA SER A 56 -2.24 -26.88 0.82
C SER A 56 -1.57 -27.39 2.10
N VAL A 57 -0.42 -26.83 2.48
CA VAL A 57 0.31 -27.21 3.72
C VAL A 57 -0.06 -26.29 4.88
N VAL A 58 -0.35 -25.02 4.57
CA VAL A 58 -0.64 -23.96 5.57
C VAL A 58 -2.13 -23.70 5.77
N GLU A 59 -3.02 -24.41 5.09
CA GLU A 59 -4.48 -24.26 5.18
C GLU A 59 -5.03 -24.19 6.63
N PRO A 60 -4.57 -25.01 7.60
CA PRO A 60 -5.03 -24.92 8.99
C PRO A 60 -4.57 -23.65 9.71
N ALA A 61 -3.42 -23.10 9.33
CA ALA A 61 -2.83 -21.88 9.89
C ALA A 61 -3.31 -20.61 9.16
N LEU A 62 -3.88 -20.77 7.96
CA LEU A 62 -4.35 -19.68 7.10
C LEU A 62 -5.32 -18.70 7.78
N PRO A 63 -6.35 -19.14 8.54
CA PRO A 63 -7.26 -18.19 9.20
C PRO A 63 -6.54 -17.32 10.26
N TYR A 64 -5.56 -17.87 10.97
CA TYR A 64 -4.76 -17.11 11.92
C TYR A 64 -3.84 -16.11 11.23
N ALA A 65 -3.21 -16.52 10.11
CA ALA A 65 -2.38 -15.64 9.30
C ALA A 65 -3.19 -14.49 8.67
N LEU A 66 -4.39 -14.77 8.16
CA LEU A 66 -5.28 -13.76 7.60
C LEU A 66 -5.80 -12.80 8.67
N ALA A 67 -6.16 -13.29 9.85
CA ALA A 67 -6.55 -12.44 10.98
C ALA A 67 -5.40 -11.51 11.42
N PHE A 68 -4.17 -12.04 11.45
CA PHE A 68 -2.97 -11.25 11.74
C PHE A 68 -2.73 -10.17 10.66
N ALA A 69 -2.81 -10.53 9.39
CA ALA A 69 -2.65 -9.58 8.28
C ALA A 69 -3.72 -8.47 8.31
N ALA A 70 -4.97 -8.83 8.59
CA ALA A 70 -6.05 -7.85 8.76
C ALA A 70 -5.79 -6.90 9.94
N GLY A 71 -5.32 -7.43 11.07
CA GLY A 71 -4.94 -6.63 12.24
C GLY A 71 -3.80 -5.66 11.95
N ALA A 72 -2.75 -6.11 11.25
CA ALA A 72 -1.64 -5.27 10.83
C ALA A 72 -2.09 -4.10 9.95
N MET A 73 -2.98 -4.35 8.98
CA MET A 73 -3.52 -3.29 8.11
C MET A 73 -4.37 -2.28 8.88
N ILE A 74 -5.17 -2.73 9.86
CA ILE A 74 -5.94 -1.82 10.72
C ILE A 74 -5.00 -0.96 11.58
N PHE A 75 -3.94 -1.54 12.14
CA PHE A 75 -2.95 -0.79 12.93
C PHE A 75 -2.28 0.31 12.11
N VAL A 76 -1.80 -0.01 10.91
CA VAL A 76 -1.19 0.99 10.00
C VAL A 76 -2.17 2.10 9.64
N VAL A 77 -3.44 1.78 9.40
CA VAL A 77 -4.46 2.80 9.11
C VAL A 77 -4.65 3.76 10.30
N VAL A 78 -4.66 3.24 11.52
CA VAL A 78 -4.87 4.06 12.72
C VAL A 78 -3.64 4.90 13.05
N ASP A 79 -2.44 4.34 12.93
CA ASP A 79 -1.19 5.01 13.33
C ASP A 79 -0.69 6.02 12.30
N ASP A 80 -0.78 5.68 11.01
CA ASP A 80 -0.24 6.53 9.94
C ASP A 80 -1.35 7.27 9.17
N LEU A 81 -2.39 6.55 8.73
CA LEU A 81 -3.36 7.10 7.75
C LEU A 81 -4.34 8.11 8.37
N ILE A 82 -4.87 7.84 9.58
CA ILE A 82 -5.80 8.75 10.26
C ILE A 82 -5.12 10.08 10.66
N PRO A 83 -3.93 10.07 11.30
CA PRO A 83 -3.24 11.31 11.64
C PRO A 83 -2.90 12.14 10.40
N GLU A 84 -2.42 11.50 9.33
CA GLU A 84 -2.10 12.21 8.10
C GLU A 84 -3.34 12.79 7.41
N ALA A 85 -4.46 12.07 7.41
CA ALA A 85 -5.73 12.60 6.91
C ALA A 85 -6.19 13.83 7.71
N ASN A 86 -6.07 13.80 9.04
CA ASN A 86 -6.45 14.93 9.89
C ASN A 86 -5.53 16.14 9.68
N THR A 87 -4.21 15.94 9.59
CA THR A 87 -3.26 17.02 9.31
C THR A 87 -3.53 17.68 7.95
N ARG A 88 -3.82 16.90 6.91
CA ARG A 88 -4.18 17.45 5.59
C ARG A 88 -5.49 18.23 5.61
N LEU A 89 -6.50 17.77 6.36
CA LEU A 89 -7.78 18.48 6.51
C LEU A 89 -7.60 19.83 7.20
N VAL A 90 -6.82 19.87 8.29
CA VAL A 90 -6.51 21.13 9.00
C VAL A 90 -5.71 22.08 8.10
N GLN A 91 -4.72 21.59 7.34
CA GLN A 91 -3.97 22.41 6.39
C GLN A 91 -4.86 22.98 5.26
N ASN A 92 -5.76 22.18 4.69
CA ASN A 92 -6.70 22.65 3.68
C ASN A 92 -7.66 23.71 4.22
N ALA A 93 -8.16 23.55 5.44
CA ALA A 93 -9.04 24.53 6.08
C ALA A 93 -8.36 25.89 6.30
N ILE A 94 -7.07 25.89 6.69
CA ILE A 94 -6.28 27.13 6.84
C ILE A 94 -6.00 27.76 5.48
N ARG A 95 -5.68 26.95 4.45
CA ARG A 95 -5.37 27.44 3.10
C ARG A 95 -6.57 28.15 2.45
N VAL A 96 -7.77 27.58 2.56
CA VAL A 96 -9.00 28.20 2.02
C VAL A 96 -9.37 29.50 2.77
N ARG A 97 -8.97 29.63 4.03
CA ARG A 97 -9.22 30.85 4.84
C ARG A 97 -8.26 32.00 4.54
N CYS A 98 -7.12 31.75 3.90
CA CYS A 98 -6.18 32.80 3.46
C CYS A 98 -6.43 33.25 2.00
N GLU A 99 -7.27 32.54 1.25
CA GLU A 99 -7.68 32.93 -0.11
C GLU A 99 -9.04 33.68 -0.16
N ILE A 100 -9.67 33.91 1.00
CA ILE A 100 -10.85 34.77 1.21
C ILE A 100 -10.43 35.95 2.09
#